data_AF-A0AAF0EMD8-F1
#
_entry.id   AF-A0AAF0EMD8-F1
#
_cell.length_a   1.000
_cell.length_b   1.000
_cell.length_c   1.000
_cell.angle_alpha   90.00
_cell.angle_beta   90.00
_cell.angle_gamma   90.00
#
_symmetry.space_group_name_H-M   'P 1'
#
loop_
_entity.id
_entity.type
_entity.pdbx_description
1 polymer ?
#
loop_
_entity_poly.entity_id
_entity_poly.type
_entity_poly.pdbx_seq_one_letter_code
_entity_poly.pdbx_strand_id
1 'polypeptide(L)'
;MRFAALLLALAAVASAVPLSRRDEIASCGNGGDIDVTRILSQVQQAPRENRSSGYPHQFKNYEGLPMSSDCDGASMMLELPVFADGHPYNLQNGENPGAVRAIYSIDDNALCAIIAHDNYGSDFHLCPMQ
;
A
#
# COMPACT_ATOMS: atom_id res chain seq x y z
N MET A 1 68.40 20.47 15.17
CA MET A 1 66.98 20.85 15.31
C MET A 1 66.20 20.06 14.26
N ARG A 2 65.35 19.11 14.65
CA ARG A 2 64.55 18.29 13.73
C ARG A 2 63.07 18.63 13.95
N PHE A 3 62.45 19.23 12.94
CA PHE A 3 61.02 19.55 12.93
C PHE A 3 60.23 18.29 12.61
N ALA A 4 59.37 17.85 13.53
CA ALA A 4 58.39 16.81 13.31
C ALA A 4 57.13 17.43 12.69
N ALA A 5 56.78 17.04 11.47
CA ALA A 5 55.56 17.47 10.80
C ALA A 5 54.38 16.63 11.29
N LEU A 6 53.40 17.27 11.95
CA LEU A 6 52.10 16.68 12.23
C LEU A 6 51.23 16.72 10.97
N LEU A 7 50.89 15.54 10.44
CA LEU A 7 49.87 15.38 9.41
C LEU A 7 48.49 15.34 10.08
N LEU A 8 47.71 16.42 9.93
CA LEU A 8 46.27 16.40 10.25
C LEU A 8 45.54 15.65 9.12
N ALA A 9 45.02 14.46 9.43
CA ALA A 9 44.08 13.76 8.56
C ALA A 9 42.68 14.38 8.71
N LEU A 10 42.19 15.05 7.65
CA LEU A 10 40.80 15.47 7.53
C LEU A 10 39.93 14.25 7.21
N ALA A 11 39.17 13.76 8.19
CA ALA A 11 38.12 12.76 7.94
C ALA A 11 36.90 13.48 7.34
N ALA A 12 36.67 13.30 6.03
CA ALA A 12 35.44 13.74 5.38
C ALA A 12 34.28 12.81 5.80
N VAL A 13 33.37 13.32 6.63
CA VAL A 13 32.12 12.63 6.97
C VAL A 13 31.16 12.79 5.80
N ALA A 14 31.01 11.76 4.97
CA ALA A 14 29.97 11.71 3.96
C ALA A 14 28.63 11.42 4.65
N SER A 15 27.80 12.46 4.81
CA SER A 15 26.41 12.29 5.22
C SER A 15 25.62 11.68 4.06
N ALA A 16 25.26 10.40 4.18
CA ALA A 16 24.28 9.78 3.31
C ALA A 16 22.93 10.48 3.56
N VAL A 17 22.47 11.27 2.59
CA VAL A 17 21.11 11.81 2.61
C VAL A 17 20.18 10.62 2.33
N PRO A 18 19.25 10.26 3.23
CA PRO A 18 18.29 9.23 2.93
C PRO A 18 17.45 9.70 1.74
N LEU A 19 17.54 8.97 0.62
CA LEU A 19 16.60 9.10 -0.48
C LEU A 19 15.23 8.71 0.06
N SER A 20 14.38 9.69 0.37
CA SER A 20 12.96 9.40 0.58
C SER A 20 12.41 8.85 -0.74
N ARG A 21 11.87 7.63 -0.70
CA ARG A 21 11.02 7.11 -1.77
C ARG A 21 9.95 8.18 -2.00
N ARG A 22 9.73 8.59 -3.26
CA ARG A 22 8.64 9.52 -3.56
C ARG A 22 7.35 8.90 -3.07
N ASP A 23 6.54 9.68 -2.34
CA ASP A 23 5.22 9.25 -1.93
C ASP A 23 4.43 8.90 -3.19
N GLU A 24 4.07 7.64 -3.33
CA GLU A 24 3.24 7.16 -4.45
C GLU A 24 1.79 7.42 -4.05
N ILE A 25 1.07 8.21 -4.84
CA ILE A 25 -0.31 8.59 -4.56
C ILE A 25 -1.23 7.88 -5.54
N ALA A 26 -2.22 7.14 -5.04
CA ALA A 26 -3.31 6.59 -5.86
C ALA A 26 -4.54 7.50 -5.78
N SER A 27 -5.02 8.00 -6.91
CA SER A 27 -6.16 8.93 -6.91
C SER A 27 -7.48 8.18 -7.09
N CYS A 28 -8.32 8.17 -6.05
CA CYS A 28 -9.56 7.37 -6.00
C CYS A 28 -10.85 8.21 -6.08
N GLY A 29 -10.79 9.41 -6.66
CA GLY A 29 -11.96 10.28 -6.81
C GLY A 29 -12.62 10.59 -5.47
N ASN A 30 -13.89 10.18 -5.29
CA ASN A 30 -14.63 10.42 -4.04
C ASN A 30 -14.10 9.62 -2.84
N GLY A 31 -13.28 8.60 -3.08
CA GLY A 31 -12.54 7.89 -2.04
C GLY A 31 -11.35 8.68 -1.47
N GLY A 32 -10.95 9.76 -2.14
CA GLY A 32 -9.78 10.57 -1.81
C GLY A 32 -8.48 10.02 -2.38
N ASP A 33 -7.39 10.76 -2.18
CA ASP A 33 -6.05 10.34 -2.58
C ASP A 33 -5.45 9.43 -1.49
N ILE A 34 -4.91 8.29 -1.90
CA ILE A 34 -4.30 7.30 -1.02
C ILE A 34 -2.78 7.42 -1.10
N ASP A 35 -2.16 7.69 0.05
CA ASP A 35 -0.73 7.52 0.24
C ASP A 35 -0.40 6.02 0.32
N VAL A 36 0.16 5.48 -0.77
CA VAL A 36 0.46 4.05 -0.88
C VAL A 36 1.56 3.62 0.08
N THR A 37 2.54 4.49 0.33
CA THR A 37 3.58 4.22 1.33
C THR A 37 2.98 4.02 2.70
N ARG A 38 1.97 4.83 3.06
CA ARG A 38 1.29 4.76 4.35
C ARG A 38 0.46 3.50 4.53
N ILE A 39 -0.25 3.06 3.49
CA ILE A 39 -1.11 1.87 3.57
C ILE A 39 -0.35 0.55 3.34
N LEU A 40 0.85 0.58 2.75
CA LEU A 40 1.63 -0.63 2.45
C LEU A 40 1.90 -1.48 3.71
N SER A 41 2.23 -0.83 4.84
CA SER A 41 2.45 -1.54 6.10
C SER A 41 1.17 -2.23 6.63
N GLN A 42 -0.01 -1.67 6.35
CA GLN A 42 -1.29 -2.25 6.71
C GLN A 42 -1.59 -3.49 5.86
N VAL A 43 -1.32 -3.41 4.55
CA VAL A 43 -1.45 -4.54 3.62
C VAL A 43 -0.50 -5.68 4.00
N GLN A 44 0.76 -5.37 4.30
CA GLN A 44 1.76 -6.36 4.72
C GLN A 44 1.41 -7.06 6.04
N GLN A 45 0.65 -6.40 6.92
CA GLN A 45 0.21 -6.96 8.20
C GLN A 45 -1.22 -7.50 8.15
N ALA A 46 -1.90 -7.40 7.01
CA ALA A 46 -3.28 -7.83 6.87
C ALA A 46 -3.41 -9.35 7.02
N PRO A 47 -4.50 -9.84 7.64
CA PRO A 47 -4.78 -11.27 7.70
C PRO A 47 -4.80 -11.92 6.31
N ARG A 48 -4.25 -13.13 6.19
CA ARG A 48 -4.22 -13.90 4.95
C ARG A 48 -5.29 -14.99 4.96
N GLU A 49 -6.52 -14.57 5.19
CA GLU A 49 -7.68 -15.46 5.31
C GLU A 49 -8.88 -14.83 4.61
N ASN A 50 -9.65 -15.63 3.89
CA ASN A 50 -10.92 -15.20 3.34
C ASN A 50 -11.99 -15.28 4.43
N ARG A 51 -12.40 -14.13 4.99
CA ARG A 51 -13.45 -14.10 6.00
C ARG A 51 -14.81 -14.13 5.33
N SER A 52 -15.67 -15.05 5.78
CA SER A 52 -17.04 -15.17 5.29
C SER A 52 -17.91 -13.95 5.64
N SER A 53 -17.48 -13.14 6.61
CA SER A 53 -18.13 -11.90 7.01
C SER A 53 -17.06 -10.85 7.34
N GLY A 54 -17.26 -9.62 6.85
CA GLY A 54 -16.34 -8.52 7.06
C GLY A 54 -15.09 -8.60 6.20
N TYR A 55 -14.03 -7.92 6.63
CA TYR A 55 -12.76 -7.81 5.90
C TYR A 55 -11.61 -8.51 6.66
N PRO A 56 -10.58 -8.96 5.94
CA PRO A 56 -10.50 -9.04 4.48
C PRO A 56 -11.35 -10.19 3.93
N HIS A 57 -11.79 -10.08 2.68
CA HIS A 57 -12.49 -11.15 1.98
C HIS A 57 -12.03 -11.26 0.52
N GLN A 58 -12.41 -12.37 -0.12
CA GLN A 58 -11.97 -12.67 -1.48
C GLN A 58 -12.43 -11.61 -2.48
N PHE A 59 -11.46 -11.04 -3.19
CA PHE A 59 -11.66 -10.22 -4.38
C PHE A 59 -11.59 -11.11 -5.62
N LYS A 60 -12.66 -11.10 -6.43
CA LYS A 60 -12.80 -11.98 -7.60
C LYS A 60 -12.48 -11.30 -8.94
N ASN A 61 -12.27 -9.98 -8.93
CA ASN A 61 -11.97 -9.18 -10.12
C ASN A 61 -12.96 -9.43 -11.28
N TYR A 62 -14.27 -9.34 -11.01
CA TYR A 62 -15.29 -9.59 -12.04
C TYR A 62 -15.28 -8.53 -13.15
N GLU A 63 -14.78 -7.34 -12.82
CA GLU A 63 -14.60 -6.19 -13.71
C GLU A 63 -13.41 -6.35 -14.66
N GLY A 64 -12.51 -7.32 -14.41
CA GLY A 64 -11.32 -7.54 -15.23
C GLY A 64 -10.30 -6.40 -15.13
N LEU A 65 -10.19 -5.78 -13.96
CA LEU A 65 -9.24 -4.69 -13.70
C LEU A 65 -7.80 -5.19 -13.82
N PRO A 66 -6.89 -4.36 -14.34
CA PRO A 66 -5.47 -4.69 -14.39
C PRO A 66 -4.90 -4.76 -12.97
N MET A 67 -4.13 -5.80 -12.70
CA MET A 67 -3.42 -6.03 -11.43
C MET A 67 -1.91 -5.92 -11.65
N SER A 68 -1.17 -5.57 -10.60
CA SER A 68 0.29 -5.67 -10.58
C SER A 68 0.73 -7.08 -10.92
N SER A 69 1.82 -7.19 -11.70
CA SER A 69 2.45 -8.47 -12.01
C SER A 69 2.96 -9.21 -10.77
N ASP A 70 3.14 -8.51 -9.65
CA ASP A 70 3.51 -9.14 -8.37
C ASP A 70 2.42 -10.10 -7.87
N CYS A 71 1.19 -9.97 -8.36
CA CYS A 71 0.09 -10.87 -8.07
C CYS A 71 -0.19 -11.89 -9.19
N ASP A 72 0.68 -11.98 -10.20
CA ASP A 72 0.56 -12.98 -11.25
C ASP A 72 0.67 -14.39 -10.66
N GLY A 73 -0.39 -15.18 -10.81
CA GLY A 73 -0.44 -16.54 -10.27
C GLY A 73 -0.79 -16.63 -8.79
N ALA A 74 -1.19 -15.52 -8.15
CA ALA A 74 -1.73 -15.55 -6.80
C ALA A 74 -2.90 -16.55 -6.71
N SER A 75 -2.87 -17.41 -5.68
CA SER A 75 -3.90 -18.43 -5.44
C SER A 75 -5.26 -17.81 -5.12
N MET A 76 -5.25 -16.61 -4.55
CA MET A 76 -6.42 -15.76 -4.28
C MET A 76 -5.96 -14.32 -4.05
N MET A 77 -6.80 -13.36 -4.45
CA MET A 77 -6.67 -11.96 -4.02
C MET A 77 -7.71 -11.64 -2.95
N LEU A 78 -7.33 -10.79 -2.00
CA LEU A 78 -8.18 -10.29 -0.93
C LEU A 78 -8.34 -8.77 -1.07
N GLU A 79 -9.49 -8.25 -0.68
CA GLU A 79 -9.73 -6.82 -0.55
C GLU A 79 -9.71 -6.37 0.92
N LEU A 80 -9.06 -5.23 1.19
CA LEU A 80 -8.99 -4.59 2.50
C LEU A 80 -9.38 -3.10 2.38
N PRO A 81 -10.27 -2.57 3.21
CA PRO A 81 -10.58 -1.15 3.23
C PRO A 81 -9.35 -0.31 3.62
N VAL A 82 -9.14 0.77 2.89
CA VAL A 82 -8.07 1.74 3.15
C VAL A 82 -8.62 3.15 3.02
N PHE A 83 -8.00 4.10 3.71
CA PHE A 83 -8.54 5.44 3.89
C PHE A 83 -7.51 6.50 3.53
N ALA A 84 -7.99 7.64 3.01
CA ALA A 84 -7.14 8.77 2.58
C ALA A 84 -6.37 9.41 3.75
N ASP A 85 -6.90 9.38 4.97
CA ASP A 85 -6.19 9.81 6.18
C ASP A 85 -5.21 8.73 6.72
N GLY A 86 -5.20 7.55 6.08
CA GLY A 86 -4.31 6.44 6.34
C GLY A 86 -4.49 5.75 7.70
N HIS A 87 -5.64 5.87 8.36
CA HIS A 87 -5.93 4.99 9.51
C HIS A 87 -6.21 3.56 9.02
N PRO A 88 -5.88 2.51 9.82
CA PRO A 88 -6.20 1.14 9.46
C PRO A 88 -7.66 0.81 9.73
N TYR A 89 -8.26 -0.03 8.88
CA TYR A 89 -9.61 -0.54 9.11
C TYR A 89 -9.71 -1.36 10.40
N ASN A 90 -10.77 -1.14 11.18
CA ASN A 90 -11.05 -1.88 12.41
C ASN A 90 -11.52 -3.31 12.10
N LEU A 91 -10.56 -4.22 11.93
CA LEU A 91 -10.81 -5.64 11.67
C LEU A 91 -11.52 -6.38 12.80
N GLN A 92 -11.51 -5.85 14.03
CA GLN A 92 -12.06 -6.53 15.20
C GLN A 92 -13.57 -6.27 15.34
N ASN A 93 -13.97 -5.01 15.22
CA ASN A 93 -15.37 -4.59 15.42
C ASN A 93 -16.08 -4.25 14.11
N GLY A 94 -15.33 -4.12 13.01
CA GLY A 94 -15.80 -3.50 11.78
C GLY A 94 -15.99 -1.99 11.93
N GLU A 95 -16.04 -1.31 10.79
CA GLU A 95 -16.47 0.08 10.68
C GLU A 95 -17.02 0.33 9.27
N ASN A 96 -17.41 1.56 8.96
CA ASN A 96 -17.74 1.90 7.58
C ASN A 96 -16.47 1.74 6.71
N PRO A 97 -16.43 0.82 5.74
CA PRO A 97 -15.22 0.55 4.98
C PRO A 97 -14.88 1.67 3.99
N GLY A 98 -15.73 2.67 3.83
CA GLY A 98 -15.54 3.70 2.81
C GLY A 98 -15.51 3.10 1.40
N ALA A 99 -15.02 3.91 0.45
CA ALA A 99 -15.07 3.56 -0.97
C ALA A 99 -13.86 2.78 -1.48
N VAL A 100 -12.70 2.87 -0.82
CA VAL A 100 -11.43 2.40 -1.38
C VAL A 100 -11.00 1.06 -0.79
N ARG A 101 -10.44 0.19 -1.63
CA ARG A 101 -9.87 -1.11 -1.26
C ARG A 101 -8.44 -1.22 -1.76
N ALA A 102 -7.56 -1.73 -0.90
CA ALA A 102 -6.29 -2.31 -1.33
C ALA A 102 -6.53 -3.79 -1.67
N ILE A 103 -6.14 -4.20 -2.87
CA ILE A 103 -6.18 -5.58 -3.32
C ILE A 103 -4.82 -6.20 -3.11
N TYR A 104 -4.76 -7.34 -2.45
CA TYR A 104 -3.49 -8.00 -2.16
C TYR A 104 -3.55 -9.52 -2.31
N SER A 105 -2.40 -10.11 -2.61
CA SER A 105 -2.22 -11.56 -2.72
C SER A 105 -2.34 -12.24 -1.36
N ILE A 106 -3.12 -13.32 -1.28
CA ILE A 106 -3.18 -14.14 -0.07
C ILE A 106 -1.86 -14.90 0.18
N ASP A 107 -0.95 -14.98 -0.80
CA ASP A 107 0.24 -15.83 -0.74
C ASP A 107 1.46 -15.15 -0.09
N ASP A 108 1.50 -13.82 -0.11
CA ASP A 108 2.63 -13.04 0.38
C ASP A 108 2.29 -11.58 0.75
N ASN A 109 1.01 -11.20 0.71
CA ASN A 109 0.55 -9.83 0.90
C ASN A 109 1.12 -8.84 -0.13
N ALA A 110 1.52 -9.28 -1.32
CA ALA A 110 1.86 -8.38 -2.41
C ALA A 110 0.66 -7.49 -2.75
N LEU A 111 0.88 -6.17 -2.86
CA LEU A 111 -0.15 -5.22 -3.26
C LEU A 111 -0.38 -5.34 -4.77
N CYS A 112 -1.59 -5.73 -5.15
CA CYS A 112 -1.98 -5.95 -6.55
C CYS A 112 -2.51 -4.67 -7.18
N ALA A 113 -3.38 -3.95 -6.46
CA ALA A 113 -4.03 -2.75 -6.95
C ALA A 113 -4.63 -1.93 -5.79
N ILE A 114 -4.95 -0.68 -6.08
CA ILE A 114 -5.84 0.14 -5.25
C ILE A 114 -7.04 0.46 -6.13
N ILE A 115 -8.23 0.15 -5.63
CA ILE A 115 -9.49 0.28 -6.36
C ILE A 115 -10.51 1.03 -5.53
N ALA A 116 -11.50 1.64 -6.17
CA ALA A 116 -12.57 2.33 -5.48
C ALA A 116 -13.94 2.05 -6.10
N HIS A 117 -14.96 2.06 -5.24
CA HIS A 117 -16.35 2.05 -5.68
C HIS A 117 -16.73 3.39 -6.30
N ASP A 118 -17.59 3.34 -7.32
CA ASP A 118 -18.37 4.51 -7.72
C ASP A 118 -19.46 4.78 -6.68
N ASN A 119 -19.82 6.06 -6.48
CA ASN A 119 -20.71 6.56 -5.41
C ASN A 119 -22.05 5.82 -5.22
N TYR A 120 -22.47 4.98 -6.17
CA TYR A 120 -23.78 4.32 -6.16
C TYR A 120 -23.78 2.88 -6.70
N GLY A 121 -22.62 2.27 -6.98
CA GLY A 121 -22.50 0.96 -7.64
C GLY A 121 -21.76 -0.09 -6.80
N SER A 122 -21.96 -1.36 -7.13
CA SER A 122 -21.09 -2.47 -6.67
C SER A 122 -19.75 -2.51 -7.37
N ASP A 123 -19.65 -1.84 -8.51
CA ASP A 123 -18.52 -1.97 -9.43
C ASP A 123 -17.33 -1.15 -8.94
N PHE A 124 -16.14 -1.69 -9.19
CA PHE A 124 -14.88 -1.03 -8.88
C PHE A 124 -14.19 -0.44 -10.12
N HIS A 125 -13.48 0.67 -9.92
CA HIS A 125 -12.50 1.19 -10.86
C HIS A 125 -11.10 1.21 -10.25
N LEU A 126 -10.07 1.12 -11.08
CA LEU A 126 -8.69 1.29 -10.65
C LEU A 126 -8.43 2.74 -10.25
N CYS A 127 -7.79 2.95 -9.10
CA CYS A 127 -7.21 4.25 -8.76
C CYS A 127 -5.86 4.41 -9.46
N PRO A 128 -5.72 5.34 -10.44
CA PRO A 128 -4.45 5.56 -11.10
C PRO A 128 -3.38 6.10 -10.13
N MET A 129 -2.17 5.54 -10.25
CA MET A 129 -0.97 6.03 -9.57
C MET A 129 -0.50 7.34 -10.21
N GLN A 130 -0.12 8.33 -9.40
CA GLN A 130 0.38 9.65 -9.80
C GLN A 130 1.89 9.78 -9.62
#